data_AF-A0A2W4JVX8-F1
#
_entry.id   AF-A0A2W4JVX8-F1
#
_cell.length_a   1.000
_cell.length_b   1.000
_cell.length_c   1.000
_cell.angle_alpha   90.00
_cell.angle_beta   90.00
_cell.angle_gamma   90.00
#
_symmetry.space_group_name_H-M   'P 1'
#
loop_
_entity.id
_entity.type
_entity.pdbx_description
1 polymer ?
#
loop_
_entity_poly.entity_id
_entity_poly.type
_entity_poly.pdbx_seq_one_letter_code
_entity_poly.pdbx_strand_id
1 'polypeptide(L)'
;MYQVPKNISARFEFFPGFGWKELFFVLAGLLTGLFFYLLLGIFTKSPARYMAIFIPAGLSYFLSVPGPDGNSVISLIKCYLKWSKKQKKYLYIQEGM
;
A
#
# COMPACT_ATOMS: atom_id res chain seq x y z
N MET A 1 28.45 -3.02 21.32
CA MET A 1 28.31 -2.15 20.14
C MET A 1 27.32 -2.80 19.18
N TYR A 2 26.16 -2.18 18.97
CA TYR A 2 25.14 -2.72 18.07
C TYR A 2 25.51 -2.34 16.63
N GLN A 3 25.89 -3.34 15.82
CA GLN A 3 26.26 -3.17 14.43
C GLN A 3 24.99 -3.04 13.58
N VAL A 4 24.36 -1.87 13.59
CA VAL A 4 23.36 -1.56 12.57
C VAL A 4 24.11 -1.40 11.24
N PRO A 5 23.81 -2.19 10.20
CA PRO A 5 24.47 -2.01 8.91
C PRO A 5 24.21 -0.59 8.42
N LYS A 6 25.30 0.12 8.13
CA LYS A 6 25.39 1.54 7.75
C LYS A 6 24.62 1.92 6.46
N ASN A 7 23.90 0.96 5.88
CA ASN A 7 23.13 1.07 4.63
C ASN A 7 21.62 1.21 4.87
N ILE A 8 21.16 1.17 6.12
CA ILE A 8 19.79 1.52 6.47
C ILE A 8 19.78 3.02 6.73
N SER A 9 19.68 3.80 5.67
CA SER A 9 19.25 5.19 5.81
C SER A 9 17.91 5.16 6.52
N ALA A 10 17.91 5.54 7.80
CA ALA A 10 16.71 5.62 8.62
C ALA A 10 15.72 6.49 7.84
N ARG A 11 14.76 5.85 7.18
CA ARG A 11 13.65 6.58 6.59
C ARG A 11 12.96 7.27 7.75
N PHE A 12 12.57 8.53 7.55
CA PHE A 12 11.77 9.22 8.55
C PHE A 12 10.47 8.42 8.75
N GLU A 13 10.40 7.73 9.88
CA GLU A 13 9.29 6.92 10.35
C GLU A 13 8.73 7.61 11.60
N PHE A 14 7.43 7.90 11.60
CA PHE A 14 6.73 8.45 12.77
C PHE A 14 6.50 7.35 13.81
N PHE A 15 6.21 6.14 13.35
CA PHE A 15 6.14 4.89 14.11
C PHE A 15 6.80 3.79 13.27
N PRO A 16 7.25 2.68 13.87
CA PRO A 16 7.91 1.60 13.13
C PRO A 16 7.08 1.15 11.93
N GLY A 17 7.61 1.31 10.72
CA GLY A 17 6.92 0.98 9.46
C GLY A 17 5.93 2.02 8.92
N PHE A 18 5.76 3.18 9.57
CA PHE A 18 4.89 4.27 9.08
C PHE A 18 5.67 5.57 8.89
N GLY A 19 5.98 5.90 7.63
CA GLY A 19 6.70 7.12 7.24
C GLY A 19 5.87 8.07 6.38
N TRP A 20 6.57 8.99 5.72
CA TRP A 20 5.96 10.02 4.87
C TRP A 20 5.16 9.47 3.67
N LYS A 21 5.60 8.33 3.12
CA LYS A 21 4.91 7.73 1.97
C LYS A 21 3.56 7.19 2.38
N GLU A 22 3.54 6.49 3.52
CA GLU A 22 2.35 5.91 4.11
C GLU A 22 1.37 7.01 4.53
N LEU A 23 1.87 8.09 5.12
CA LEU A 23 1.06 9.28 5.44
C LEU A 23 0.38 9.86 4.19
N PHE A 24 1.10 9.98 3.07
CA PHE A 24 0.53 10.47 1.82
C PHE A 24 -0.57 9.55 1.27
N PHE A 25 -0.38 8.23 1.34
CA PHE A 25 -1.42 7.28 0.94
C PHE A 25 -2.66 7.37 1.82
N VAL A 26 -2.50 7.50 3.13
CA VAL A 26 -3.62 7.66 4.08
C VAL A 26 -4.37 8.97 3.81
N LEU A 27 -3.63 10.07 3.57
CA LEU A 27 -4.23 11.36 3.23
C LEU A 27 -5.00 11.30 1.91
N ALA A 28 -4.45 10.63 0.89
CA ALA A 28 -5.14 10.42 -0.37
C ALA A 28 -6.41 9.58 -0.20
N GLY A 29 -6.38 8.53 0.63
CA GLY A 29 -7.56 7.74 0.98
C GLY A 29 -8.64 8.57 1.69
N LEU A 30 -8.22 9.43 2.63
CA LEU A 30 -9.13 10.34 3.33
C LEU A 30 -9.78 11.35 2.38
N LEU A 31 -9.00 11.98 1.49
CA LEU A 31 -9.54 12.91 0.48
C LEU A 31 -10.53 12.21 -0.45
N THR A 32 -10.21 10.98 -0.88
CA THR A 32 -11.10 10.17 -1.70
C THR A 32 -12.40 9.84 -0.97
N GLY A 33 -12.32 9.46 0.30
CA GLY A 33 -13.50 9.21 1.12
C GLY A 33 -14.35 10.45 1.38
N LEU A 34 -13.71 11.61 1.58
CA LEU A 34 -14.38 12.90 1.75
C LEU A 34 -15.10 13.31 0.47
N PHE A 35 -14.49 13.07 -0.69
CA PHE A 35 -15.14 13.27 -1.99
C PHE A 35 -16.40 12.41 -2.13
N PHE A 36 -16.33 11.11 -1.81
CA PHE A 36 -17.51 10.23 -1.84
C PHE A 36 -18.59 10.64 -0.83
N TYR A 37 -18.19 11.08 0.36
CA TYR A 37 -19.11 11.60 1.37
C TYR A 37 -19.89 12.81 0.87
N LEU A 38 -19.21 13.78 0.23
CA LEU A 38 -19.85 14.97 -0.35
C LEU A 38 -20.80 14.59 -1.48
N LEU A 39 -20.38 13.67 -2.35
CA LEU A 39 -21.20 13.17 -3.46
C LEU A 39 -22.48 12.49 -2.94
N LEU A 40 -22.36 11.60 -1.94
CA LEU A 40 -23.49 10.94 -1.30
C LEU A 40 -24.38 11.93 -0.53
N GLY A 41 -23.80 13.00 0.01
CA GLY A 41 -24.53 14.06 0.72
C GLY A 41 -25.55 14.81 -0.15
N ILE A 42 -25.37 14.81 -1.48
CA ILE A 42 -26.34 15.37 -2.43
C ILE A 42 -27.60 14.50 -2.51
N PHE A 43 -27.44 13.17 -2.43
CA PHE A 43 -28.53 12.21 -2.66
C PHE A 43 -29.15 11.67 -1.38
N THR A 44 -28.41 11.62 -0.26
CA THR A 44 -28.86 10.91 0.95
C THR A 44 -28.34 11.58 2.22
N LYS A 45 -29.23 11.81 3.19
CA LYS A 45 -28.91 12.39 4.52
C LYS A 45 -28.68 11.32 5.62
N SER A 46 -28.57 10.06 5.23
CA SER A 46 -28.37 8.93 6.14
C SER A 46 -27.01 9.01 6.82
N PRO A 47 -26.90 8.68 8.12
CA PRO A 47 -25.62 8.61 8.82
C PRO A 47 -24.68 7.53 8.23
N ALA A 48 -25.20 6.56 7.48
CA ALA A 48 -24.36 5.56 6.80
C ALA A 48 -23.30 6.19 5.86
N ARG A 49 -23.53 7.41 5.37
CA ARG A 49 -22.57 8.14 4.54
C ARG A 49 -21.21 8.38 5.22
N TYR A 50 -21.16 8.43 6.57
CA TYR A 50 -19.88 8.61 7.28
C TYR A 50 -18.93 7.43 7.04
N MET A 51 -19.46 6.23 6.75
CA MET A 51 -18.64 5.06 6.40
C MET A 51 -17.84 5.30 5.11
N ALA A 52 -18.32 6.17 4.21
CA ALA A 52 -17.60 6.53 2.99
C ALA A 52 -16.27 7.24 3.25
N ILE A 53 -16.07 7.81 4.45
CA ILE A 53 -14.78 8.41 4.85
C ILE A 53 -13.85 7.35 5.44
N PHE A 54 -14.36 6.53 6.35
CA PHE A 54 -13.56 5.55 7.08
C PHE A 54 -13.09 4.40 6.20
N ILE A 55 -13.94 3.91 5.29
CA ILE A 55 -13.61 2.75 4.46
C ILE A 55 -12.39 3.04 3.57
N PRO A 56 -12.36 4.13 2.76
CA PRO A 56 -11.22 4.40 1.89
C PRO A 56 -9.96 4.77 2.66
N ALA A 57 -10.08 5.51 3.78
CA ALA A 57 -8.96 5.83 4.64
C ALA A 57 -8.34 4.56 5.24
N GLY A 58 -9.16 3.66 5.81
CA GLY A 58 -8.70 2.38 6.35
C GLY A 58 -8.06 1.50 5.28
N LEU A 59 -8.69 1.36 4.11
CA LEU A 59 -8.13 0.61 2.97
C LEU A 59 -6.77 1.17 2.55
N SER A 60 -6.64 2.48 2.43
CA SER A 60 -5.37 3.11 2.04
C SER A 60 -4.24 2.85 3.04
N TYR A 61 -4.57 2.82 4.34
CA TYR A 61 -3.63 2.44 5.40
C TYR A 61 -3.19 0.98 5.22
N PHE A 62 -4.13 0.03 5.15
CA PHE A 62 -3.81 -1.39 5.01
C PHE A 62 -3.00 -1.71 3.75
N LEU A 63 -3.26 -1.01 2.65
CA LEU A 63 -2.51 -1.21 1.40
C LEU A 63 -1.08 -0.65 1.46
N SER A 64 -0.88 0.42 2.23
CA SER A 64 0.41 1.11 2.29
C SER A 64 1.33 0.59 3.39
N VAL A 65 0.80 0.05 4.49
CA VAL A 65 1.60 -0.45 5.61
C VAL A 65 2.50 -1.61 5.14
N PRO A 66 3.80 -1.57 5.43
CA PRO A 66 4.72 -2.66 5.14
C PRO A 66 4.46 -3.85 6.08
N GLY A 67 4.45 -5.06 5.53
CA GLY A 67 4.39 -6.30 6.31
C GLY A 67 5.74 -6.63 7.01
N PRO A 68 5.82 -7.76 7.71
CA PRO A 68 7.05 -8.24 8.37
C PRO A 68 8.24 -8.36 7.39
N ASP A 69 7.95 -8.60 6.12
CA ASP A 69 8.94 -8.74 5.04
C ASP A 69 9.44 -7.38 4.49
N GLY A 70 8.97 -6.26 5.05
CA GLY A 70 9.28 -4.90 4.61
C GLY A 70 8.59 -4.47 3.32
N ASN A 71 7.82 -5.35 2.68
CA ASN A 71 7.03 -5.06 1.48
C ASN A 71 5.60 -4.68 1.84
N SER A 72 5.07 -3.62 1.23
CA SER A 72 3.64 -3.28 1.27
C SER A 72 2.85 -4.06 0.21
N VAL A 73 1.53 -4.16 0.40
CA VAL A 73 0.63 -4.82 -0.56
C VAL A 73 0.74 -4.18 -1.95
N ILE A 74 0.90 -2.86 -2.01
CA ILE A 74 1.13 -2.12 -3.25
C ILE A 74 2.42 -2.58 -3.94
N SER A 75 3.50 -2.83 -3.18
CA SER A 75 4.77 -3.34 -3.71
C SER A 75 4.61 -4.74 -4.29
N LEU A 76 3.92 -5.62 -3.56
CA LEU A 76 3.60 -6.98 -4.01
C LEU A 76 2.79 -6.99 -5.31
N ILE A 77 1.75 -6.14 -5.41
CA ILE A 77 0.96 -5.98 -6.63
C ILE A 77 1.83 -5.51 -7.80
N LYS A 78 2.71 -4.53 -7.59
CA LYS A 78 3.65 -4.06 -8.62
C LYS A 78 4.61 -5.16 -9.07
N CYS A 79 5.14 -5.94 -8.13
CA CYS A 79 6.00 -7.09 -8.42
C CYS A 79 5.26 -8.16 -9.22
N TYR A 80 4.03 -8.47 -8.84
CA TYR A 80 3.17 -9.41 -9.57
C TYR A 80 2.89 -8.94 -11.00
N LEU A 81 2.49 -7.68 -11.19
CA LEU A 81 2.27 -7.11 -12.52
C LEU A 81 3.54 -7.12 -13.38
N LYS A 82 4.69 -6.80 -12.78
CA LYS A 82 5.99 -6.84 -13.47
C LYS A 82 6.38 -8.26 -13.86
N TRP A 83 6.14 -9.22 -12.98
CA TRP A 83 6.38 -10.64 -13.24
C TRP A 83 5.45 -11.19 -14.32
N SER A 84 4.16 -10.86 -14.26
CA SER A 84 3.16 -11.28 -15.25
C SER A 84 3.48 -10.78 -16.67
N LYS A 85 4.11 -9.60 -16.78
CA LYS A 85 4.54 -9.03 -18.06
C LYS A 85 5.88 -9.56 -18.56
N LYS A 86 6.66 -10.25 -17.74
CA LYS A 86 7.95 -10.84 -18.14
C LYS A 86 7.71 -12.19 -18.82
N GLN A 87 8.45 -12.44 -19.89
CA GLN A 87 8.43 -13.72 -20.58
C GLN A 87 8.99 -14.80 -19.65
N LYS A 88 8.15 -15.79 -19.30
CA LYS A 88 8.51 -16.90 -18.41
C LYS A 88 9.36 -17.91 -19.18
N LYS A 89 10.64 -17.61 -19.38
CA LYS A 89 11.60 -18.58 -19.93
C LYS A 89 12.07 -19.47 -18.77
N TYR A 90 11.51 -20.67 -18.69
CA TYR A 90 11.93 -21.67 -17.72
C TYR A 90 13.30 -22.21 -18.15
N LEU A 91 14.29 -22.13 -17.26
CA LEU A 91 15.67 -22.56 -17.53
C LEU A 91 15.84 -24.08 -17.55
N TYR A 92 14.78 -24.84 -17.28
CA TYR A 92 14.82 -26.30 -17.25
C TYR A 92 14.44 -26.87 -18.61
N ILE A 93 15.34 -26.69 -19.58
CA ILE A 93 15.52 -27.71 -20.61
C ILE A 93 16.72 -28.52 -20.12
N GLN A 94 16.43 -29.67 -19.54
CA GLN A 94 17.44 -30.66 -19.20
C GLN A 94 17.90 -31.26 -20.53
N GLU A 95 18.93 -30.66 -21.15
CA GLU A 95 19.64 -31.28 -22.27
C GLU A 95 20.37 -32.51 -21.73
N GLY A 96 19.73 -33.67 -21.83
CA GLY A 96 20.29 -34.92 -21.35
C GLY A 96 19.33 -36.09 -21.45
N MET A 97 18.96 -36.46 -22.68
CA MET A 97 18.70 -37.84 -23.10
C MET A 97 19.08 -37.97 -24.57
#